data_AF-A0A1E3XEL1-F1
#
_entry.id   AF-A0A1E3XEL1-F1
#
_cell.length_a   1.000
_cell.length_b   1.000
_cell.length_c   1.000
_cell.angle_alpha   90.00
_cell.angle_beta   90.00
_cell.angle_gamma   90.00
#
_symmetry.space_group_name_H-M   'P 1'
#
loop_
_entity.id
_entity.type
_entity.pdbx_description
1 polymer ?
#
loop_
_entity_poly.entity_id
_entity_poly.type
_entity_poly.pdbx_seq_one_letter_code
_entity_poly.pdbx_strand_id
1 'polypeptide(L)' 'METVKVQVLQYENRIEYIPVKKMKQMRGFLKGIDTTVKRDKDRI' A
#
# COMPACT_ATOMS: atom_id res chain seq x y z
N MET A 1 -23.18 -1.81 -11.88
CA MET A 1 -22.06 -2.65 -11.41
C MET A 1 -20.80 -1.81 -11.47
N GLU A 2 -20.06 -1.67 -10.36
CA GLU A 2 -18.77 -0.97 -10.36
C GLU A 2 -17.69 -1.95 -10.86
N THR A 3 -16.95 -1.59 -11.91
CA THR A 3 -15.90 -2.44 -12.48
C THR A 3 -14.71 -2.50 -11.53
N VAL A 4 -14.42 -3.67 -10.99
CA VAL A 4 -13.25 -3.90 -10.15
C VAL A 4 -12.01 -3.94 -11.04
N LYS A 5 -11.09 -2.99 -10.84
CA LYS A 5 -9.77 -3.03 -11.46
C LYS A 5 -8.85 -3.89 -10.59
N VAL A 6 -8.06 -4.76 -11.23
CA VAL A 6 -7.15 -5.68 -10.54
C VAL A 6 -5.75 -5.48 -11.10
N GLN A 7 -4.78 -5.41 -10.21
CA GLN A 7 -3.36 -5.47 -10.53
C GLN A 7 -2.87 -6.89 -10.28
N VAL A 8 -2.16 -7.46 -11.25
CA VAL A 8 -1.62 -8.81 -11.18
C VAL A 8 -0.13 -8.74 -10.87
N LEU A 9 0.31 -9.52 -9.89
CA LEU A 9 1.72 -9.67 -9.54
C LEU A 9 2.06 -11.16 -9.47
N GLN A 10 3.16 -11.57 -10.10
CA GLN A 10 3.74 -12.89 -9.85
C GLN A 10 4.73 -12.76 -8.70
N TYR A 11 4.56 -13.59 -7.67
CA TYR A 11 5.49 -13.67 -6.55
C TYR A 11 5.80 -15.14 -6.26
N GLU A 12 7.08 -15.50 -6.39
CA GLU A 12 7.55 -16.88 -6.31
C GLU A 12 6.77 -17.81 -7.26
N ASN A 13 6.14 -18.84 -6.70
CA ASN A 13 5.35 -19.86 -7.35
C ASN A 13 3.85 -19.56 -7.35
N ARG A 14 3.42 -18.31 -7.08
CA ARG A 14 2.01 -17.91 -7.13
C ARG A 14 1.76 -16.60 -7.88
N ILE A 15 0.54 -16.46 -8.37
CA ILE A 15 0.01 -15.22 -8.96
C ILE A 15 -0.96 -14.60 -7.95
N GLU A 16 -0.72 -13.34 -7.61
CA GLU A 16 -1.55 -12.55 -6.70
C GLU A 16 -2.39 -11.52 -7.48
N TYR A 17 -3.67 -11.43 -7.11
CA TYR A 17 -4.63 -10.50 -7.68
C TYR A 17 -4.97 -9.44 -6.64
N ILE A 18 -4.48 -8.22 -6.84
CA ILE A 18 -4.64 -7.11 -5.91
C ILE A 18 -5.72 -6.16 -6.43
N PRO A 19 -6.86 -6.00 -5.73
CA PRO A 19 -7.89 -5.07 -6.15
C PRO A 19 -7.41 -3.62 -5.98
N VAL A 20 -7.50 -2.84 -7.05
CA VAL A 20 -7.11 -1.43 -7.06
C VAL A 20 -8.25 -0.62 -6.41
N LYS A 21 -8.00 -0.12 -5.21
CA LYS A 21 -8.94 0.75 -4.47
C LYS A 21 -8.66 2.23 -4.77
N LYS A 22 -9.72 3.06 -4.77
CA LYS A 22 -9.56 4.51 -4.92
C LYS A 22 -8.86 5.06 -3.67
N MET A 23 -7.88 5.95 -3.84
CA MET A 23 -7.14 6.55 -2.71
C MET A 23 -8.06 7.23 -1.66
N LYS A 24 -9.18 7.81 -2.10
CA LYS A 24 -10.19 8.39 -1.19
C LYS A 24 -10.77 7.37 -0.20
N GLN A 25 -10.91 6.11 -0.61
CA GLN A 25 -11.43 5.02 0.23
C GLN A 25 -10.37 4.47 1.19
N MET A 26 -9.08 4.71 0.93
CA MET A 26 -7.98 4.24 1.77
C MET A 26 -7.60 5.20 2.90
N ARG A 27 -8.23 6.37 2.99
CA ARG A 27 -7.96 7.33 4.07
C ARG A 27 -8.25 6.69 5.43
N GLY A 28 -7.31 6.82 6.36
CA GLY A 28 -7.42 6.22 7.69
C GLY A 28 -7.06 4.73 7.77
N PHE A 29 -6.77 4.06 6.65
CA PHE A 29 -6.32 2.66 6.64
C PHE A 29 -5.06 2.43 7.49
N LEU A 30 -4.12 3.38 7.42
CA LEU A 30 -2.86 3.36 8.19
C LEU A 30 -2.95 4.16 9.50
N LYS A 31 -4.15 4.43 10.01
CA LYS A 31 -4.29 5.21 11.25
C LYS A 31 -3.70 4.41 12.43
N GLY A 32 -2.76 5.02 13.16
CA GLY A 32 -2.17 4.43 14.36
C GLY A 32 -0.88 3.63 14.11
N ILE A 33 -0.36 3.59 12.89
CA ILE A 33 0.99 3.06 12.68
C ILE A 33 2.02 4.01 13.30
N ASP A 34 3.07 3.45 13.90
CA ASP A 34 4.21 4.24 14.33
C ASP A 34 4.97 4.75 13.09
N THR A 35 4.93 6.06 12.87
CA THR A 35 5.64 6.73 11.78
C THR A 35 6.99 7.29 12.20
N THR A 36 7.52 6.87 13.36
CA THR A 36 8.82 7.32 13.86
C THR A 36 9.93 6.85 12.94
N VAL A 37 10.52 7.79 12.20
CA VAL A 37 11.71 7.55 11.39
C VAL A 37 12.93 8.09 12.14
N LYS A 38 13.80 7.19 12.61
CA LYS A 38 15.09 7.58 13.21
C LYS A 38 15.97 8.15 12.10
N ARG A 39 16.38 9.41 12.24
CA ARG A 39 17.32 10.06 11.32
C ARG A 39 18.72 10.03 11.96
N ASP A 40 19.71 9.64 11.19
CA ASP A 40 21.11 9.81 11.58
C ASP A 40 21.45 11.31 11.62
N LYS A 41 22.27 11.72 12.59
CA LYS A 41 22.56 13.13 12.90
C LYS A 41 23.30 13.88 11.79
N ASP A 42 23.72 13.18 10.75
CA ASP A 42 24.74 13.65 9.81
C ASP A 42 24.20 13.83 8.39
N ARG A 43 23.11 14.60 8.27
CA ARG A 43 22.62 15.09 6.99
C ARG A 43 22.31 16.58 7.11
N ILE A 44 23.36 17.39 6.89
CA ILE A 44 23.27 18.82 6.54
C ILE A 44 23.16 18.91 5.03
#